data_AF-A0AAU9FVS7-F1
#
_entry.id   AF-A0AAU9FVS7-F1
#
_cell.length_a   1.000
_cell.length_b   1.000
_cell.length_c   1.000
_cell.angle_alpha   90.00
_cell.angle_beta   90.00
_cell.angle_gamma   90.00
#
_symmetry.space_group_name_H-M   'P 1'
#
loop_
_entity.id
_entity.type
_entity.pdbx_description
1 polymer ?
#
loop_
_entity_poly.entity_id
_entity_poly.type
_entity_poly.pdbx_seq_one_letter_code
_entity_poly.pdbx_strand_id
1 'polypeptide(L)'
;MSEGGNSPLPPLPEQQPSTKKSVKCVQELFLDATHYKLSWGKFARLAKMGPLAERIEQLPGSMGTMPVVECCQYLRDMCSSLNTNELATLQQLACILCLLADGDPKMDTCHASLLRHSFNVVDSLEPMLVHHFTKLLLDYFGGTSSSSRGQVLRIARLLGARSGIGRAVSVCLLWDIIFSYAEIPIDIHQYRELNELRVLKDVPMADLSNTSFRCLIRAVGTLLHLLLCCPDLAEFLHHGYPIFYFRIQPQDVNLLRTWLVKAEGCMDANRPRTDAAKLQEVLDYLSAPEPTRQWCHECRNQNGNVRVPRSDVECLLSKMRM
;
A
#
# COMPACT_ATOMS: atom_id res chain seq x y z
N MET A 1 5.29 -22.52 73.59
CA MET A 1 4.66 -23.61 72.82
C MET A 1 3.31 -23.08 72.39
N SER A 2 3.12 -22.79 71.11
CA SER A 2 2.54 -23.71 70.11
C SER A 2 1.00 -23.69 70.21
N GLU A 3 0.21 -23.44 69.16
CA GLU A 3 0.53 -23.19 67.76
C GLU A 3 -0.57 -22.30 67.13
N GLY A 4 -0.19 -21.44 66.17
CA GLY A 4 -1.12 -20.56 65.47
C GLY A 4 -1.77 -21.25 64.27
N GLY A 5 -3.08 -21.52 64.36
CA GLY A 5 -3.84 -22.16 63.28
C GLY A 5 -4.15 -21.21 62.12
N ASN A 6 -3.26 -21.12 61.13
CA ASN A 6 -3.57 -20.47 59.86
C ASN A 6 -4.53 -21.35 59.04
N SER A 7 -5.80 -20.94 58.96
CA SER A 7 -6.76 -21.52 58.03
C SER A 7 -6.44 -21.08 56.58
N PRO A 8 -6.37 -21.98 55.60
CA PRO A 8 -6.12 -21.60 54.22
C PRO A 8 -7.32 -20.87 53.62
N LEU A 9 -7.09 -19.68 53.04
CA LEU A 9 -8.08 -19.02 52.20
C LEU A 9 -8.39 -19.87 50.94
N PRO A 10 -9.63 -19.88 50.44
CA PRO A 10 -9.97 -20.56 49.20
C PRO A 10 -9.22 -19.93 48.02
N PRO A 11 -8.84 -20.71 46.99
CA PRO A 11 -8.17 -20.18 45.81
C PRO A 11 -9.08 -19.19 45.07
N LEU A 12 -8.50 -18.07 44.65
CA LEU A 12 -9.15 -17.12 43.75
C LEU A 12 -9.55 -17.83 42.44
N PRO A 13 -10.71 -17.52 41.84
CA PRO A 13 -11.09 -18.10 40.56
C PRO A 13 -10.03 -17.80 39.51
N GLU A 14 -9.61 -18.82 38.75
CA GLU A 14 -8.72 -18.64 37.61
C GLU A 14 -9.34 -17.63 36.64
N GLN A 15 -8.67 -16.50 36.43
CA GLN A 15 -9.06 -15.58 35.37
C GLN A 15 -8.86 -16.28 34.03
N GLN A 16 -9.98 -16.63 33.37
CA GLN A 16 -9.93 -17.11 32.00
C GLN A 16 -9.10 -16.15 31.14
N PRO A 17 -8.11 -16.64 30.38
CA PRO A 17 -7.32 -15.77 29.52
C PRO A 17 -8.24 -15.15 28.47
N SER A 18 -8.46 -13.84 28.57
CA SER A 18 -9.42 -13.13 27.71
C SER A 18 -8.96 -13.17 26.25
N THR A 19 -9.46 -14.13 25.49
CA THR A 19 -9.13 -14.36 24.08
C THR A 19 -9.85 -13.38 23.14
N LYS A 20 -9.89 -12.10 23.52
CA LYS A 20 -10.11 -11.01 22.57
C LYS A 20 -8.81 -10.73 21.83
N LYS A 21 -8.49 -11.60 20.86
CA LYS A 21 -7.56 -11.24 19.78
C LYS A 21 -8.13 -10.01 19.10
N SER A 22 -7.58 -8.83 19.35
CA SER A 22 -7.90 -7.67 18.53
C SER A 22 -7.42 -7.98 17.12
N VAL A 23 -8.35 -7.95 16.16
CA VAL A 23 -8.02 -8.05 14.75
C VAL A 23 -7.39 -6.71 14.37
N LYS A 24 -6.08 -6.60 14.58
CA LYS A 24 -5.29 -5.47 14.10
C LYS A 24 -5.46 -5.38 12.59
N CYS A 25 -5.89 -4.22 12.11
CA CYS A 25 -6.00 -3.96 10.68
C CYS A 25 -4.61 -4.11 10.04
N VAL A 26 -4.50 -4.72 8.87
CA VAL A 26 -3.18 -5.00 8.24
C VAL A 26 -2.43 -3.71 7.85
N GLN A 27 -3.13 -2.56 7.87
CA GLN A 27 -2.55 -1.21 7.90
C GLN A 27 -1.44 -1.08 8.96
N GLU A 28 -1.65 -1.62 10.16
CA GLU A 28 -0.69 -1.60 11.28
C GLU A 28 0.52 -2.54 11.08
N LEU A 29 0.43 -3.56 10.22
CA LEU A 29 1.45 -4.61 10.10
C LEU A 29 2.68 -4.22 9.25
N PHE A 30 2.66 -3.03 8.66
CA PHE A 30 3.63 -2.59 7.64
C PHE A 30 3.95 -1.09 7.70
N LEU A 31 3.54 -0.37 8.75
CA LEU A 31 3.89 1.03 8.97
C LEU A 31 5.13 1.12 9.87
N ASP A 32 6.32 1.13 9.28
CA ASP A 32 7.51 1.64 9.96
C ASP A 32 7.35 3.17 10.07
N ALA A 33 6.89 3.64 11.23
CA ALA A 33 6.39 5.01 11.45
C ALA A 33 7.48 6.09 11.62
N THR A 34 8.75 5.74 11.42
CA THR A 34 9.90 6.63 11.60
C THR A 34 10.44 7.15 10.27
N HIS A 35 11.06 8.34 10.33
CA HIS A 35 11.66 9.05 9.20
C HIS A 35 10.67 9.71 8.22
N TYR A 36 10.04 10.82 8.64
CA TYR A 36 10.19 12.13 7.98
C TYR A 36 9.79 13.24 8.96
N LYS A 37 10.75 14.01 9.50
CA LYS A 37 10.47 15.25 10.26
C LYS A 37 10.22 16.42 9.30
N LEU A 38 9.18 16.28 8.49
CA LEU A 38 8.60 17.36 7.71
C LEU A 38 7.56 18.04 8.60
N SER A 39 7.69 19.35 8.83
CA SER A 39 6.78 20.09 9.71
C SER A 39 5.69 20.77 8.88
N TRP A 40 4.58 21.13 9.52
CA TRP A 40 3.52 21.92 8.88
C TRP A 40 4.05 23.20 8.20
N GLY A 41 4.98 23.91 8.85
CA GLY A 41 5.67 25.07 8.27
C GLY A 41 6.68 24.77 7.15
N LYS A 42 7.03 23.51 6.87
CA LYS A 42 7.70 23.08 5.63
C LYS A 42 6.67 22.74 4.55
N PHE A 43 5.62 22.01 4.92
CA PHE A 43 4.50 21.70 4.02
C PHE A 43 3.87 22.97 3.41
N ALA A 44 3.53 23.94 4.25
CA ALA A 44 2.96 25.22 3.81
C ALA A 44 3.90 26.08 2.94
N ARG A 45 5.22 25.81 2.95
CA ARG A 45 6.17 26.43 2.00
C ARG A 45 6.19 25.70 0.66
N LEU A 46 6.25 24.37 0.67
CA LEU A 46 6.18 23.55 -0.53
C LEU A 46 4.89 23.82 -1.32
N ALA A 47 3.76 23.93 -0.61
CA ALA A 47 2.47 24.22 -1.22
C ALA A 47 2.45 25.57 -1.97
N LYS A 48 3.19 26.57 -1.48
CA LYS A 48 3.31 27.91 -2.10
C LYS A 48 4.36 28.01 -3.23
N MET A 49 5.08 26.93 -3.54
CA MET A 49 6.15 26.93 -4.55
C MET A 49 5.74 26.35 -5.90
N GLY A 50 4.49 25.89 -6.04
CA GLY A 50 4.00 25.21 -7.24
C GLY A 50 2.74 25.85 -7.85
N PRO A 51 2.13 25.19 -8.86
CA PRO A 51 0.91 25.65 -9.54
C PRO A 51 -0.27 26.07 -8.66
N LEU A 52 -0.32 25.64 -7.40
CA LEU A 52 -1.37 26.00 -6.43
C LEU A 52 -1.11 27.30 -5.66
N ALA A 53 0.02 27.99 -5.86
CA ALA A 53 0.43 29.13 -5.04
C ALA A 53 -0.65 30.20 -4.92
N GLU A 54 -1.21 30.66 -6.05
CA GLU A 54 -2.27 31.69 -6.09
C GLU A 54 -3.53 31.27 -5.32
N ARG A 55 -3.95 30.00 -5.44
CA ARG A 55 -5.10 29.44 -4.70
C ARG A 55 -4.85 29.40 -3.19
N ILE A 56 -3.62 29.07 -2.79
CA ILE A 56 -3.21 28.98 -1.38
C ILE A 56 -3.06 30.38 -0.75
N GLU A 57 -2.74 31.40 -1.54
CA GLU A 57 -2.74 32.80 -1.09
C GLU A 57 -4.14 33.39 -0.94
N GLN A 58 -5.14 32.85 -1.65
CA GLN A 58 -6.56 33.20 -1.52
C GLN A 58 -7.26 32.52 -0.33
N LEU A 59 -6.58 31.68 0.45
CA LEU A 59 -7.16 31.08 1.65
C LEU A 59 -7.52 32.16 2.70
N PRO A 60 -8.64 32.02 3.44
CA PRO A 60 -9.08 33.02 4.42
C PRO A 60 -8.17 33.16 5.66
N GLY A 61 -7.10 32.38 5.73
CA GLY A 61 -6.02 32.54 6.70
C GLY A 61 -4.72 31.95 6.16
N SER A 62 -3.58 32.41 6.68
CA SER A 62 -2.28 31.88 6.27
C SER A 62 -2.19 30.38 6.57
N MET A 63 -1.89 29.58 5.55
CA MET A 63 -1.76 28.13 5.64
C MET A 63 -0.85 27.68 6.80
N GLY A 64 0.22 28.44 7.09
CA GLY A 64 1.17 28.13 8.17
C GLY A 64 0.64 28.34 9.60
N THR A 65 -0.49 29.04 9.76
CA THR A 65 -1.13 29.34 11.07
C THR A 65 -2.55 28.77 11.19
N MET A 66 -3.17 28.38 10.07
CA MET A 66 -4.49 27.73 10.04
C MET A 66 -4.42 26.29 10.63
N PRO A 67 -5.44 25.84 11.38
CA PRO A 67 -5.55 24.44 11.79
C PRO A 67 -5.51 23.49 10.59
N VAL A 68 -4.76 22.39 10.71
CA VAL A 68 -4.54 21.45 9.59
C VAL A 68 -5.84 20.87 9.04
N VAL A 69 -6.81 20.60 9.92
CA VAL A 69 -8.14 20.08 9.54
C VAL A 69 -8.91 21.08 8.67
N GLU A 70 -8.87 22.38 9.00
CA GLU A 70 -9.50 23.43 8.21
C GLU A 70 -8.79 23.58 6.86
N CYS A 71 -7.46 23.58 6.86
CA CYS A 71 -6.69 23.65 5.62
C CYS A 71 -6.98 22.47 4.68
N CYS A 72 -7.05 21.25 5.22
CA CYS A 72 -7.41 20.04 4.46
C CYS A 72 -8.88 20.01 4.04
N GLN A 73 -9.76 20.81 4.66
CA GLN A 73 -11.13 21.04 4.18
C GLN A 73 -11.10 21.99 2.97
N TYR A 74 -10.48 23.17 3.08
CA TYR A 74 -10.35 24.11 1.95
C TYR A 74 -9.68 23.49 0.71
N LEU A 75 -8.57 22.78 0.90
CA LEU A 75 -7.87 22.09 -0.19
C LEU A 75 -8.76 21.05 -0.89
N ARG A 76 -9.66 20.40 -0.15
CA ARG A 76 -10.61 19.41 -0.68
C ARG A 76 -11.76 20.08 -1.44
N ASP A 77 -12.25 21.19 -0.92
CA ASP A 77 -13.38 21.92 -1.53
C ASP A 77 -12.97 22.61 -2.84
N MET A 78 -11.69 22.98 -2.97
CA MET A 78 -11.13 23.52 -4.22
C MET A 78 -10.91 22.47 -5.32
N CYS A 79 -10.82 21.17 -4.99
CA CYS A 79 -10.44 20.07 -5.90
C CYS A 79 -11.11 20.14 -7.28
N SER A 80 -12.43 20.35 -7.33
CA SER A 80 -13.25 20.34 -8.55
C SER A 80 -13.02 21.54 -9.48
N SER A 81 -12.29 22.56 -9.02
CA SER A 81 -12.00 23.79 -9.77
C SER A 81 -10.56 23.89 -10.26
N LEU A 82 -9.75 22.84 -10.04
CA LEU A 82 -8.33 22.80 -10.37
C LEU A 82 -8.10 22.29 -11.80
N ASN A 83 -7.16 22.91 -12.50
CA ASN A 83 -6.61 22.34 -13.73
C ASN A 83 -5.68 21.15 -13.44
N THR A 84 -5.28 20.39 -14.46
CA THR A 84 -4.46 19.16 -14.29
C THR A 84 -3.16 19.37 -13.52
N ASN A 85 -2.46 20.49 -13.71
CA ASN A 85 -1.20 20.79 -13.01
C ASN A 85 -1.44 21.19 -11.55
N GLU A 86 -2.47 22.01 -11.29
CA GLU A 86 -2.93 22.33 -9.93
C GLU A 86 -3.34 21.03 -9.18
N LEU A 87 -4.11 20.16 -9.83
CA LEU A 87 -4.58 18.90 -9.26
C LEU A 87 -3.44 17.94 -8.96
N ALA A 88 -2.48 17.77 -9.88
CA ALA A 88 -1.31 16.93 -9.65
C ALA A 88 -0.44 17.45 -8.50
N THR A 89 -0.30 18.78 -8.38
CA THR A 89 0.35 19.41 -7.23
C THR A 89 -0.41 19.12 -5.93
N LEU A 90 -1.75 19.14 -5.95
CA LEU A 90 -2.56 18.81 -4.78
C LEU A 90 -2.41 17.34 -4.38
N GLN A 91 -2.33 16.43 -5.35
CA GLN A 91 -2.10 15.01 -5.12
C GLN A 91 -0.72 14.75 -4.49
N GLN A 92 0.33 15.41 -4.99
CA GLN A 92 1.66 15.39 -4.37
C GLN A 92 1.59 15.88 -2.92
N LEU A 93 0.97 17.04 -2.67
CA LEU A 93 0.81 17.59 -1.32
C LEU A 93 0.02 16.65 -0.40
N ALA A 94 -1.07 16.04 -0.86
CA ALA A 94 -1.84 15.06 -0.10
C ALA A 94 -1.00 13.81 0.25
N CYS A 95 -0.14 13.36 -0.68
CA CYS A 95 0.81 12.28 -0.40
C CYS A 95 1.84 12.69 0.67
N ILE A 96 2.37 13.92 0.62
CA ILE A 96 3.27 14.45 1.66
C ILE A 96 2.57 14.46 3.03
N LEU A 97 1.30 14.86 3.09
CA LEU A 97 0.53 14.87 4.35
C LEU A 97 0.37 13.47 4.95
N CYS A 98 0.09 12.45 4.15
CA CYS A 98 0.01 11.07 4.64
C CYS A 98 1.37 10.45 5.01
N LEU A 99 2.49 11.10 4.68
CA LEU A 99 3.83 10.77 5.18
C LEU A 99 4.17 11.46 6.50
N LEU A 100 3.43 12.51 6.91
CA LEU A 100 3.59 13.13 8.22
C LEU A 100 3.25 12.13 9.33
N ALA A 101 3.96 12.24 10.44
CA ALA A 101 3.77 11.38 11.62
C ALA A 101 3.00 12.14 12.71
N ASP A 102 1.78 12.56 12.39
CA ASP A 102 0.86 13.19 13.33
C ASP A 102 -0.03 12.11 13.96
N GLY A 103 0.33 11.66 15.17
CA GLY A 103 -0.36 10.55 15.86
C GLY A 103 -1.78 10.84 16.37
N ASP A 104 -2.52 11.76 15.76
CA ASP A 104 -3.92 12.05 16.04
C ASP A 104 -4.81 11.37 14.98
N PRO A 105 -5.68 10.41 15.35
CA PRO A 105 -6.60 9.74 14.41
C PRO A 105 -7.52 10.68 13.61
N LYS A 106 -7.79 11.90 14.11
CA LYS A 106 -8.56 12.92 13.36
C LYS A 106 -7.77 13.47 12.18
N MET A 107 -6.45 13.61 12.34
CA MET A 107 -5.53 14.08 11.30
C MET A 107 -5.42 13.03 10.19
N ASP A 108 -5.20 11.76 10.55
CA ASP A 108 -5.21 10.63 9.61
C ASP A 108 -6.49 10.57 8.78
N THR A 109 -7.65 10.77 9.42
CA THR A 109 -8.96 10.80 8.74
C THR A 109 -9.05 11.97 7.76
N CYS A 110 -8.55 13.15 8.13
CA CYS A 110 -8.59 14.33 7.29
C CYS A 110 -7.62 14.23 6.09
N HIS A 111 -6.39 13.77 6.31
CA HIS A 111 -5.39 13.51 5.27
C HIS A 111 -5.90 12.44 4.29
N ALA A 112 -6.46 11.34 4.78
CA ALA A 112 -7.04 10.29 3.94
C ALA A 112 -8.26 10.78 3.14
N SER A 113 -9.07 11.68 3.70
CA SER A 113 -10.19 12.31 2.99
C SER A 113 -9.70 13.20 1.85
N LEU A 114 -8.71 14.07 2.10
CA LEU A 114 -8.11 14.92 1.07
C LEU A 114 -7.48 14.09 -0.06
N LEU A 115 -6.70 13.05 0.29
CA LEU A 115 -6.08 12.13 -0.66
C LEU A 115 -7.13 11.40 -1.52
N ARG A 116 -8.23 10.92 -0.91
CA ARG A 116 -9.33 10.30 -1.66
C ARG A 116 -9.97 11.30 -2.63
N HIS A 117 -10.23 12.54 -2.22
CA HIS A 117 -10.88 13.53 -3.07
C HIS A 117 -9.97 13.99 -4.22
N SER A 118 -8.68 14.24 -3.99
CA SER A 118 -7.75 14.68 -5.05
C SER A 118 -7.49 13.61 -6.12
N PHE A 119 -7.74 12.33 -5.82
CA PHE A 119 -7.74 11.23 -6.78
C PHE A 119 -9.15 10.77 -7.23
N ASN A 120 -10.21 11.50 -6.87
CA ASN A 120 -11.60 11.27 -7.30
C ASN A 120 -12.19 12.45 -8.12
N VAL A 121 -11.39 13.46 -8.47
CA VAL A 121 -11.83 14.62 -9.27
C VAL A 121 -12.05 14.27 -10.74
N VAL A 122 -11.37 13.22 -11.21
CA VAL A 122 -11.49 12.74 -12.59
C VAL A 122 -12.51 11.61 -12.59
N ASP A 123 -13.61 11.78 -13.33
CA ASP A 123 -14.71 10.81 -13.45
C ASP A 123 -14.33 9.55 -14.27
N SER A 124 -13.04 9.34 -14.57
CA SER A 124 -12.55 8.29 -15.46
C SER A 124 -11.12 7.83 -15.12
N LEU A 125 -10.85 6.52 -15.25
CA LEU A 125 -9.49 5.96 -15.21
C LEU A 125 -8.76 6.17 -16.55
N GLU A 126 -8.54 7.42 -16.97
CA GLU A 126 -7.72 7.68 -18.17
C GLU A 126 -6.28 7.20 -17.96
N PRO A 127 -5.77 6.23 -18.76
CA PRO A 127 -4.42 5.68 -18.54
C PRO A 127 -3.32 6.74 -18.64
N MET A 128 -3.50 7.77 -19.48
CA MET A 128 -2.56 8.88 -19.60
C MET A 128 -2.50 9.76 -18.35
N LEU A 129 -3.62 9.95 -17.63
CA LEU A 129 -3.63 10.68 -16.36
C LEU A 129 -2.99 9.84 -15.24
N VAL A 130 -3.27 8.54 -15.17
CA VAL A 130 -2.57 7.61 -14.26
C VAL A 130 -1.05 7.71 -14.47
N HIS A 131 -0.60 7.59 -15.72
CA HIS A 131 0.80 7.71 -16.11
C HIS A 131 1.43 9.07 -15.74
N HIS A 132 0.71 10.17 -15.95
CA HIS A 132 1.16 11.51 -15.61
C HIS A 132 1.34 11.67 -14.08
N PHE A 133 0.35 11.24 -13.29
CA PHE A 133 0.42 11.30 -11.83
C PHE A 133 1.49 10.36 -11.25
N THR A 134 1.65 9.14 -11.78
CA THR A 134 2.76 8.25 -11.41
C THR A 134 4.11 8.93 -11.66
N LYS A 135 4.31 9.52 -12.85
CA LYS A 135 5.56 10.21 -13.17
C LYS A 135 5.85 11.35 -12.19
N LEU A 136 4.88 12.22 -11.92
CA LEU A 136 5.05 13.34 -11.00
C LEU A 136 5.30 12.90 -9.54
N LEU A 137 4.82 11.74 -9.13
CA LEU A 137 5.17 11.16 -7.83
C LEU A 137 6.60 10.56 -7.82
N LEU A 138 7.05 9.95 -8.90
CA LEU A 138 8.41 9.42 -9.02
C LEU A 138 9.46 10.54 -9.17
N ASP A 139 9.17 11.60 -9.92
CA ASP A 139 10.02 12.79 -10.04
C ASP A 139 10.24 13.49 -8.68
N TYR A 140 9.30 13.34 -7.72
CA TYR A 140 9.37 13.97 -6.40
C TYR A 140 9.87 13.03 -5.28
N PHE A 141 9.40 11.78 -5.23
CA PHE A 141 9.70 10.81 -4.15
C PHE A 141 10.65 9.68 -4.57
N GLY A 142 10.82 9.46 -5.88
CA GLY A 142 11.59 8.36 -6.45
C GLY A 142 13.11 8.53 -6.32
N GLY A 143 13.83 7.52 -6.79
CA GLY A 143 15.28 7.41 -6.67
C GLY A 143 15.76 6.07 -6.13
N THR A 144 17.06 5.82 -6.25
CA THR A 144 17.68 4.51 -6.02
C THR A 144 18.07 4.22 -4.57
N SER A 145 17.70 5.09 -3.62
CA SER A 145 17.99 4.88 -2.18
C SER A 145 16.92 4.02 -1.51
N SER A 146 17.29 3.25 -0.48
CA SER A 146 16.33 2.47 0.31
C SER A 146 15.28 3.35 1.01
N SER A 147 15.64 4.58 1.36
CA SER A 147 14.71 5.58 1.94
C SER A 147 13.67 6.07 0.92
N SER A 148 14.09 6.35 -0.33
CA SER A 148 13.17 6.74 -1.40
C SER A 148 12.20 5.61 -1.74
N ARG A 149 12.70 4.40 -2.03
CA ARG A 149 11.84 3.24 -2.30
C ARG A 149 10.87 2.95 -1.14
N GLY A 150 11.30 3.16 0.11
CA GLY A 150 10.44 3.07 1.31
C GLY A 150 9.31 4.12 1.35
N GLN A 151 9.57 5.37 0.95
CA GLN A 151 8.54 6.41 0.81
C GLN A 151 7.54 6.04 -0.30
N VAL A 152 8.05 5.68 -1.48
CA VAL A 152 7.21 5.29 -2.63
C VAL A 152 6.31 4.10 -2.26
N LEU A 153 6.84 3.11 -1.53
CA LEU A 153 6.05 1.97 -1.04
C LEU A 153 4.93 2.41 -0.08
N ARG A 154 5.21 3.35 0.84
CA ARG A 154 4.20 3.89 1.77
C ARG A 154 3.12 4.66 1.00
N ILE A 155 3.50 5.51 0.05
CA ILE A 155 2.56 6.25 -0.82
C ILE A 155 1.70 5.27 -1.63
N ALA A 156 2.31 4.29 -2.31
CA ALA A 156 1.60 3.31 -3.11
C ALA A 156 0.53 2.56 -2.27
N ARG A 157 0.89 2.10 -1.06
CA ARG A 157 -0.07 1.44 -0.15
C ARG A 157 -1.21 2.37 0.28
N LEU A 158 -0.92 3.65 0.54
CA LEU A 158 -1.93 4.65 0.89
C LEU A 158 -2.89 4.92 -0.27
N LEU A 159 -2.38 5.12 -1.49
CA LEU A 159 -3.19 5.39 -2.69
C LEU A 159 -4.09 4.21 -3.04
N GLY A 160 -3.55 2.99 -3.06
CA GLY A 160 -4.27 1.78 -3.49
C GLY A 160 -5.42 1.36 -2.57
N ALA A 161 -5.52 1.94 -1.37
CA ALA A 161 -6.59 1.72 -0.41
C ALA A 161 -7.70 2.79 -0.46
N ARG A 162 -7.57 3.87 -1.25
CA ARG A 162 -8.42 5.08 -1.11
C ARG A 162 -9.25 5.45 -2.34
N SER A 163 -8.78 5.16 -3.56
CA SER A 163 -9.53 5.38 -4.82
C SER A 163 -9.10 4.43 -5.94
N GLY A 164 -9.92 4.31 -6.99
CA GLY A 164 -9.62 3.52 -8.20
C GLY A 164 -8.39 4.07 -8.94
N ILE A 165 -8.35 5.38 -9.20
CA ILE A 165 -7.18 6.03 -9.83
C ILE A 165 -5.93 5.87 -8.94
N GLY A 166 -6.08 6.01 -7.62
CA GLY A 166 -5.01 5.77 -6.65
C GLY A 166 -4.48 4.33 -6.70
N ARG A 167 -5.34 3.33 -6.93
CA ARG A 167 -4.94 1.94 -7.18
C ARG A 167 -4.14 1.78 -8.46
N ALA A 168 -4.57 2.41 -9.56
CA ALA A 168 -3.86 2.35 -10.83
C ALA A 168 -2.44 2.94 -10.70
N VAL A 169 -2.35 4.14 -10.11
CA VAL A 169 -1.07 4.82 -9.82
C VAL A 169 -0.19 3.99 -8.88
N SER A 170 -0.78 3.43 -7.83
CA SER A 170 -0.10 2.55 -6.86
C SER A 170 0.55 1.34 -7.51
N VAL A 171 -0.14 0.66 -8.43
CA VAL A 171 0.44 -0.49 -9.13
C VAL A 171 1.65 -0.08 -9.97
N CYS A 172 1.59 1.06 -10.68
CA CYS A 172 2.75 1.57 -11.43
C CYS A 172 3.94 1.91 -10.52
N LEU A 173 3.70 2.51 -9.34
CA LEU A 173 4.73 2.79 -8.33
C LEU A 173 5.36 1.51 -7.75
N LEU A 174 4.58 0.43 -7.59
CA LEU A 174 5.10 -0.85 -7.09
C LEU A 174 5.97 -1.55 -8.12
N TRP A 175 5.62 -1.47 -9.40
CA TRP A 175 6.46 -1.94 -10.49
C TRP A 175 7.80 -1.19 -10.56
N ASP A 176 7.79 0.14 -10.40
CA ASP A 176 9.02 0.95 -10.31
C ASP A 176 9.95 0.50 -9.16
N ILE A 177 9.41 0.27 -7.96
CA ILE A 177 10.18 -0.26 -6.83
C ILE A 177 10.83 -1.61 -7.19
N ILE A 178 10.07 -2.53 -7.79
CA ILE A 178 10.55 -3.88 -8.12
C ILE A 178 11.66 -3.83 -9.19
N PHE A 179 11.44 -3.09 -10.28
CA PHE A 179 12.43 -2.95 -11.36
C PHE A 179 13.68 -2.19 -10.91
N SER A 180 13.52 -1.15 -10.08
CA SER A 180 14.67 -0.40 -9.53
C SER A 180 15.52 -1.22 -8.55
N TYR A 181 15.02 -2.31 -7.97
CA TYR A 181 15.84 -3.27 -7.20
C TYR A 181 16.61 -4.26 -8.08
N ALA A 182 16.16 -4.47 -9.33
CA ALA A 182 16.86 -5.27 -10.33
C ALA A 182 17.77 -4.43 -11.24
N GLU A 183 17.89 -3.13 -10.97
CA GLU A 183 18.65 -2.14 -11.75
C GLU A 183 18.24 -2.04 -13.24
N ILE A 184 17.02 -2.48 -13.56
CA ILE A 184 16.49 -2.46 -14.93
C ILE A 184 15.56 -1.24 -15.09
N PRO A 185 15.75 -0.39 -16.12
CA PRO A 185 14.85 0.73 -16.38
C PRO A 185 13.46 0.22 -16.77
N ILE A 186 12.42 0.90 -16.29
CA ILE A 186 11.03 0.56 -16.57
C ILE A 186 10.30 1.69 -17.29
N ASP A 187 9.70 1.37 -18.44
CA ASP A 187 8.67 2.21 -19.02
C ASP A 187 7.40 2.07 -18.18
N ILE A 188 7.16 3.05 -17.30
CA ILE A 188 5.97 3.13 -16.41
C ILE A 188 4.65 3.34 -17.18
N HIS A 189 4.72 3.50 -18.50
CA HIS A 189 3.60 3.78 -19.40
C HIS A 189 3.05 2.53 -20.11
N GLN A 190 3.46 1.33 -19.69
CA GLN A 190 3.09 0.04 -20.30
C GLN A 190 2.31 -0.82 -19.29
N TYR A 191 1.28 -1.55 -19.77
CA TYR A 191 0.61 -2.56 -18.96
C TYR A 191 1.56 -3.74 -18.70
N ARG A 192 1.97 -3.93 -17.45
CA ARG A 192 2.91 -4.98 -17.03
C ARG A 192 2.22 -6.28 -16.63
N GLU A 193 2.70 -7.42 -17.14
CA GLU A 193 2.19 -8.74 -16.75
C GLU A 193 2.85 -9.28 -15.48
N LEU A 194 2.12 -10.06 -14.68
CA LEU A 194 2.70 -10.70 -13.48
C LEU A 194 3.87 -11.65 -13.78
N ASN A 195 3.99 -12.15 -15.02
CA ASN A 195 5.16 -12.92 -15.46
C ASN A 195 6.45 -12.09 -15.56
N GLU A 196 6.35 -10.75 -15.62
CA GLU A 196 7.50 -9.84 -15.60
C GLU A 196 8.19 -9.81 -14.22
N LEU A 197 7.56 -10.34 -13.16
CA LEU A 197 8.21 -10.61 -11.88
C LEU A 197 9.39 -11.60 -11.99
N ARG A 198 9.60 -12.23 -13.16
CA ARG A 198 10.89 -12.87 -13.51
C ARG A 198 12.10 -11.94 -13.34
N VAL A 199 11.91 -10.62 -13.40
CA VAL A 199 12.94 -9.59 -13.13
C VAL A 199 13.55 -9.72 -11.73
N LEU A 200 12.82 -10.32 -10.77
CA LEU A 200 13.31 -10.59 -9.42
C LEU A 200 14.52 -11.53 -9.37
N LYS A 201 14.79 -12.29 -10.45
CA LYS A 201 15.99 -13.14 -10.58
C LYS A 201 17.28 -12.30 -10.72
N ASP A 202 17.17 -11.08 -11.20
CA ASP A 202 18.28 -10.17 -11.53
C ASP A 202 18.62 -9.24 -10.34
N VAL A 203 17.84 -9.30 -9.26
CA VAL A 203 18.08 -8.56 -8.01
C VAL A 203 19.30 -9.13 -7.28
N PRO A 204 20.31 -8.31 -6.91
CA PRO A 204 21.49 -8.76 -6.17
C PRO A 204 21.16 -9.00 -4.69
N MET A 205 20.50 -10.14 -4.41
CA MET A 205 19.94 -10.47 -3.08
C MET A 205 20.96 -10.45 -1.94
N ALA A 206 22.23 -10.78 -2.20
CA ALA A 206 23.30 -10.79 -1.20
C ALA A 206 23.71 -9.38 -0.73
N ASP A 207 23.52 -8.36 -1.58
CA ASP A 207 23.92 -6.98 -1.33
C ASP A 207 22.78 -6.14 -0.72
N LEU A 208 21.57 -6.69 -0.62
CA LEU A 208 20.41 -6.00 -0.05
C LEU A 208 20.51 -5.87 1.47
N SER A 209 20.44 -4.63 1.96
CA SER A 209 20.15 -4.36 3.36
C SER A 209 18.82 -5.00 3.79
N ASN A 210 18.66 -5.36 5.07
CA ASN A 210 17.41 -5.93 5.58
C ASN A 210 16.18 -5.03 5.34
N THR A 211 16.34 -3.70 5.43
CA THR A 211 15.29 -2.74 5.08
C THR A 211 14.93 -2.79 3.59
N SER A 212 15.93 -2.91 2.72
CA SER A 212 15.74 -3.05 1.28
C SER A 212 15.04 -4.36 0.92
N PHE A 213 15.47 -5.48 1.52
CA PHE A 213 14.83 -6.79 1.39
C PHE A 213 13.34 -6.72 1.80
N ARG A 214 13.04 -6.18 2.99
CA ARG A 214 11.66 -6.01 3.47
C ARG A 214 10.84 -5.11 2.56
N CYS A 215 11.43 -4.02 2.03
CA CYS A 215 10.77 -3.13 1.07
C CYS A 215 10.38 -3.88 -0.22
N LEU A 216 11.29 -4.65 -0.80
CA LEU A 216 11.03 -5.46 -2.00
C LEU A 216 9.94 -6.53 -1.77
N ILE A 217 10.05 -7.30 -0.68
CA ILE A 217 9.06 -8.33 -0.30
C ILE A 217 7.66 -7.71 -0.12
N ARG A 218 7.60 -6.55 0.55
CA ARG A 218 6.35 -5.80 0.73
C ARG A 218 5.82 -5.25 -0.58
N ALA A 219 6.67 -4.75 -1.48
CA ALA A 219 6.24 -4.27 -2.80
C ALA A 219 5.61 -5.40 -3.62
N VAL A 220 6.24 -6.57 -3.69
CA VAL A 220 5.69 -7.76 -4.36
C VAL A 220 4.37 -8.20 -3.72
N GLY A 221 4.30 -8.30 -2.39
CA GLY A 221 3.08 -8.67 -1.67
C GLY A 221 1.92 -7.68 -1.86
N THR A 222 2.20 -6.37 -1.86
CA THR A 222 1.20 -5.33 -2.14
C THR A 222 0.75 -5.38 -3.60
N LEU A 223 1.67 -5.57 -4.56
CA LEU A 223 1.34 -5.69 -5.98
C LEU A 223 0.39 -6.86 -6.25
N LEU A 224 0.70 -8.04 -5.71
CA LEU A 224 -0.17 -9.21 -5.79
C LEU A 224 -1.53 -8.94 -5.15
N HIS A 225 -1.58 -8.29 -3.98
CA HIS A 225 -2.85 -7.93 -3.34
C HIS A 225 -3.68 -6.98 -4.21
N LEU A 226 -3.10 -5.89 -4.75
CA LEU A 226 -3.86 -4.89 -5.52
C LEU A 226 -4.36 -5.43 -6.86
N LEU A 227 -3.56 -6.26 -7.55
CA LEU A 227 -3.95 -6.87 -8.82
C LEU A 227 -4.93 -8.03 -8.65
N LEU A 228 -4.76 -8.85 -7.61
CA LEU A 228 -5.62 -10.01 -7.42
C LEU A 228 -6.93 -9.62 -6.71
N CYS A 229 -6.86 -8.86 -5.61
CA CYS A 229 -8.02 -8.45 -4.81
C CYS A 229 -8.69 -7.14 -5.29
N CYS A 230 -8.52 -6.73 -6.55
CA CYS A 230 -9.13 -5.51 -7.07
C CYS A 230 -10.67 -5.54 -6.95
N PRO A 231 -11.29 -4.69 -6.10
CA PRO A 231 -12.74 -4.59 -5.98
C PRO A 231 -13.35 -3.75 -7.12
N ASP A 232 -12.55 -2.84 -7.69
CA ASP A 232 -12.93 -1.88 -8.73
C ASP A 232 -12.75 -2.49 -10.15
N LEU A 233 -12.66 -3.83 -10.25
CA LEU A 233 -12.28 -4.54 -11.48
C LEU A 233 -13.12 -4.13 -12.70
N ALA A 234 -14.43 -3.95 -12.54
CA ALA A 234 -15.32 -3.55 -13.64
C ALA A 234 -14.96 -2.16 -14.22
N GLU A 235 -14.53 -1.23 -13.37
CA GLU A 235 -14.10 0.12 -13.75
C GLU A 235 -12.80 0.05 -14.58
N PHE A 236 -11.80 -0.70 -14.10
CA PHE A 236 -10.56 -0.94 -14.83
C PHE A 236 -10.79 -1.58 -16.20
N LEU A 237 -11.65 -2.61 -16.28
CA LEU A 237 -12.00 -3.25 -17.55
C LEU A 237 -12.74 -2.30 -18.50
N HIS A 238 -13.63 -1.44 -17.98
CA HIS A 238 -14.32 -0.41 -18.77
C HIS A 238 -13.33 0.58 -19.40
N HIS A 239 -12.30 0.98 -18.66
CA HIS A 239 -11.23 1.86 -19.14
C HIS A 239 -10.10 1.12 -19.89
N GLY A 240 -10.35 -0.10 -20.37
CA GLY A 240 -9.47 -0.81 -21.30
C GLY A 240 -8.30 -1.58 -20.69
N TYR A 241 -8.20 -1.69 -19.36
CA TYR A 241 -7.19 -2.57 -18.75
C TYR A 241 -7.47 -4.04 -19.11
N PRO A 242 -6.47 -4.81 -19.59
CA PRO A 242 -6.72 -6.19 -20.00
C PRO A 242 -7.04 -7.14 -18.82
N ILE A 243 -7.95 -8.10 -19.02
CA ILE A 243 -8.32 -9.09 -17.99
C ILE A 243 -7.09 -9.89 -17.48
N PHE A 244 -6.10 -10.16 -18.33
CA PHE A 244 -4.91 -10.92 -17.96
C PHE A 244 -4.04 -10.20 -16.91
N TYR A 245 -4.10 -8.86 -16.84
CA TYR A 245 -3.39 -8.03 -15.86
C TYR A 245 -3.75 -8.40 -14.42
N PHE A 246 -5.01 -8.83 -14.21
CA PHE A 246 -5.54 -9.23 -12.92
C PHE A 246 -5.49 -10.75 -12.71
N ARG A 247 -4.62 -11.50 -13.41
CA ARG A 247 -4.53 -12.97 -13.33
C ARG A 247 -3.09 -13.43 -13.13
N ILE A 248 -2.85 -14.31 -12.15
CA ILE A 248 -1.57 -15.00 -11.97
C ILE A 248 -1.63 -16.44 -12.50
N GLN A 249 -0.56 -16.94 -13.10
CA GLN A 249 -0.44 -18.35 -13.52
C GLN A 249 0.25 -19.20 -12.44
N PRO A 250 -0.02 -20.52 -12.36
CA PRO A 250 0.72 -21.43 -11.48
C PRO A 250 2.25 -21.38 -11.69
N GLN A 251 2.71 -21.15 -12.93
CA GLN A 251 4.14 -20.99 -13.22
C GLN A 251 4.74 -19.71 -12.61
N ASP A 252 3.98 -18.62 -12.54
CA ASP A 252 4.42 -17.35 -11.94
C ASP A 252 4.50 -17.52 -10.41
N VAL A 253 3.53 -18.21 -9.81
CA VAL A 253 3.56 -18.58 -8.39
C VAL A 253 4.79 -19.45 -8.09
N ASN A 254 5.06 -20.48 -8.90
CA ASN A 254 6.23 -21.33 -8.72
C ASN A 254 7.56 -20.57 -8.89
N LEU A 255 7.62 -19.60 -9.81
CA LEU A 255 8.76 -18.70 -9.96
C LEU A 255 8.96 -17.87 -8.68
N LEU A 256 7.90 -17.25 -8.17
CA LEU A 256 7.94 -16.42 -6.96
C LEU A 256 8.32 -17.22 -5.71
N ARG A 257 7.81 -18.45 -5.54
CA ARG A 257 8.22 -19.37 -4.47
C ARG A 257 9.71 -19.69 -4.57
N THR A 258 10.17 -20.06 -5.76
CA THR A 258 11.58 -20.42 -6.01
C THR A 258 12.51 -19.23 -5.72
N TRP A 259 12.09 -18.03 -6.13
CA TRP A 259 12.80 -16.79 -5.81
C TRP A 259 12.81 -16.53 -4.30
N LEU A 260 11.67 -16.60 -3.62
CA LEU A 260 11.55 -16.31 -2.19
C LEU A 260 12.44 -17.22 -1.33
N VAL A 261 12.46 -18.53 -1.61
CA VAL A 261 13.33 -19.48 -0.90
C VAL A 261 14.82 -19.16 -1.09
N LYS A 262 15.24 -18.80 -2.32
CA LYS A 262 16.63 -18.37 -2.58
C LYS A 262 16.94 -17.05 -1.87
N ALA A 263 16.01 -16.10 -1.95
CA ALA A 263 16.10 -14.78 -1.34
C ALA A 263 16.25 -14.87 0.19
N GLU A 264 15.50 -15.75 0.87
CA GLU A 264 15.67 -16.02 2.30
C GLU A 264 16.98 -16.74 2.63
N GLY A 265 17.48 -17.59 1.73
CA GLY A 265 18.77 -18.27 1.86
C GLY A 265 19.98 -17.32 1.86
N CYS A 266 19.86 -16.16 1.22
CA CYS A 266 20.88 -15.10 1.25
C CYS A 266 20.86 -14.26 2.54
N MET A 267 19.86 -14.41 3.41
CA MET A 267 19.65 -13.54 4.59
C MET A 267 20.08 -14.20 5.90
N ASP A 268 20.81 -13.44 6.72
CA ASP A 268 21.22 -13.77 8.10
C ASP A 268 20.10 -14.45 8.91
N ALA A 269 20.39 -15.67 9.38
CA ALA A 269 19.44 -16.56 10.03
C ALA A 269 18.86 -16.01 11.35
N ASN A 270 19.54 -15.04 11.98
CA ASN A 270 19.17 -14.52 13.29
C ASN A 270 18.08 -13.43 13.27
N ARG A 271 17.43 -13.17 12.12
CA ARG A 271 16.52 -12.02 11.93
C ARG A 271 15.07 -12.43 11.71
N PRO A 272 14.09 -11.65 12.19
CA PRO A 272 12.67 -11.97 12.05
C PRO A 272 12.23 -11.93 10.57
N ARG A 273 11.91 -13.10 10.01
CA ARG A 273 11.47 -13.29 8.61
C ARG A 273 9.98 -13.01 8.38
N THR A 274 9.36 -12.15 9.20
CA THR A 274 7.90 -12.00 9.26
C THR A 274 7.25 -11.48 7.98
N ASP A 275 7.93 -10.62 7.21
CA ASP A 275 7.41 -10.15 5.93
C ASP A 275 7.54 -11.23 4.82
N ALA A 276 8.61 -12.04 4.85
CA ALA A 276 8.82 -13.15 3.91
C ALA A 276 7.86 -14.31 4.19
N ALA A 277 7.66 -14.69 5.46
CA ALA A 277 6.68 -15.70 5.86
C ALA A 277 5.25 -15.35 5.39
N LYS A 278 4.81 -14.09 5.54
CA LYS A 278 3.50 -13.63 5.00
C LYS A 278 3.42 -13.80 3.48
N LEU A 279 4.48 -13.47 2.74
CA LEU A 279 4.49 -13.66 1.28
C LEU A 279 4.50 -15.16 0.92
N GLN A 280 5.20 -15.99 1.69
CA GLN A 280 5.19 -17.44 1.53
C GLN A 280 3.78 -18.00 1.76
N GLU A 281 3.08 -17.61 2.83
CA GLU A 281 1.67 -18.00 3.06
C GLU A 281 0.76 -17.58 1.89
N VAL A 282 0.96 -16.39 1.29
CA VAL A 282 0.25 -15.98 0.06
C VAL A 282 0.56 -16.92 -1.10
N LEU A 283 1.83 -17.28 -1.30
CA LEU A 283 2.23 -18.16 -2.39
C LEU A 283 1.78 -19.62 -2.16
N ASP A 284 1.63 -20.06 -0.90
CA ASP A 284 0.98 -21.32 -0.51
C ASP A 284 -0.53 -21.28 -0.74
N TYR A 285 -1.16 -20.13 -0.46
CA TYR A 285 -2.55 -19.91 -0.84
C TYR A 285 -2.73 -20.00 -2.36
N LEU A 286 -1.81 -19.41 -3.12
CA LEU A 286 -1.77 -19.34 -4.58
C LEU A 286 -1.30 -20.62 -5.31
N SER A 287 -0.80 -21.65 -4.60
CA SER A 287 -0.27 -22.87 -5.23
C SER A 287 -1.10 -24.14 -4.97
N ALA A 288 -2.21 -24.06 -4.23
CA ALA A 288 -2.98 -25.26 -3.90
C ALA A 288 -3.70 -25.86 -5.13
N PRO A 289 -3.65 -27.20 -5.32
CA PRO A 289 -4.08 -27.87 -6.56
C PRO A 289 -5.60 -28.06 -6.72
N GLU A 290 -6.43 -27.41 -5.89
CA GLU A 290 -7.89 -27.53 -5.98
C GLU A 290 -8.53 -26.54 -6.97
N PRO A 291 -9.69 -26.86 -7.57
CA PRO A 291 -10.47 -25.93 -8.39
C PRO A 291 -11.04 -24.71 -7.61
N THR A 292 -10.80 -24.61 -6.30
CA THR A 292 -11.48 -23.72 -5.35
C THR A 292 -10.86 -22.32 -5.21
N ARG A 293 -9.66 -22.07 -5.77
CA ARG A 293 -8.94 -20.79 -5.62
C ARG A 293 -8.58 -20.19 -6.98
N GLN A 294 -9.41 -19.29 -7.49
CA GLN A 294 -9.20 -18.68 -8.81
C GLN A 294 -8.88 -17.18 -8.69
N TRP A 295 -7.93 -16.92 -7.79
CA TRP A 295 -7.14 -15.69 -7.65
C TRP A 295 -7.92 -14.42 -7.29
N CYS A 296 -9.03 -14.59 -6.57
CA CYS A 296 -9.52 -13.75 -5.47
C CYS A 296 -9.28 -12.23 -5.56
N HIS A 297 -10.14 -11.42 -6.20
CA HIS A 297 -11.34 -10.81 -5.59
C HIS A 297 -12.37 -11.86 -5.09
N GLU A 298 -12.11 -12.46 -3.91
CA GLU A 298 -12.96 -13.47 -3.25
C GLU A 298 -13.45 -14.66 -4.10
N CYS A 299 -12.64 -15.08 -5.08
CA CYS A 299 -12.90 -16.05 -6.17
C CYS A 299 -13.85 -15.59 -7.28
N ARG A 300 -14.18 -14.29 -7.28
CA ARG A 300 -14.66 -13.42 -8.38
C ARG A 300 -15.94 -13.82 -9.11
N ASN A 301 -16.69 -12.79 -9.50
CA ASN A 301 -17.65 -12.79 -10.60
C ASN A 301 -17.93 -11.33 -11.01
N GLN A 302 -18.10 -11.04 -12.32
CA GLN A 302 -18.92 -9.94 -12.89
C GLN A 302 -18.74 -9.73 -14.43
N ASN A 303 -17.79 -10.34 -15.14
CA ASN A 303 -17.92 -11.75 -15.53
C ASN A 303 -16.63 -12.58 -15.49
N GLY A 304 -15.61 -12.16 -14.72
CA GLY A 304 -14.48 -13.05 -14.36
C GLY A 304 -14.88 -13.98 -13.21
N ASN A 305 -15.47 -15.15 -13.50
CA ASN A 305 -16.30 -15.91 -12.55
C ASN A 305 -15.74 -17.28 -12.11
N VAL A 306 -15.79 -17.64 -10.81
CA VAL A 306 -16.26 -18.98 -10.31
C VAL A 306 -16.72 -18.91 -8.82
N ARG A 307 -18.01 -19.17 -8.51
CA ARG A 307 -18.59 -19.18 -7.14
C ARG A 307 -19.93 -19.96 -7.09
N VAL A 308 -20.39 -20.67 -6.04
CA VAL A 308 -19.79 -21.52 -4.96
C VAL A 308 -20.84 -22.62 -4.55
N PRO A 309 -20.61 -23.52 -3.56
CA PRO A 309 -21.06 -23.23 -2.18
C PRO A 309 -19.92 -23.24 -1.15
N ARG A 310 -20.07 -22.44 -0.09
CA ARG A 310 -18.99 -21.99 0.81
C ARG A 310 -19.16 -22.55 2.23
N SER A 311 -18.04 -22.63 2.95
CA SER A 311 -17.98 -22.40 4.40
C SER A 311 -16.89 -21.35 4.75
N ASP A 312 -17.16 -20.13 4.28
CA ASP A 312 -17.01 -18.84 4.96
C ASP A 312 -15.71 -18.28 5.57
N VAL A 313 -14.56 -18.99 5.69
CA VAL A 313 -13.48 -18.45 6.58
C VAL A 313 -12.23 -17.81 5.92
N GLU A 314 -11.64 -18.30 4.81
CA GLU A 314 -10.19 -18.00 4.53
C GLU A 314 -9.69 -17.70 3.07
N CYS A 315 -10.08 -16.61 2.38
CA CYS A 315 -9.16 -16.06 1.34
C CYS A 315 -8.07 -15.23 2.03
N LEU A 316 -6.86 -15.80 2.11
CA LEU A 316 -5.72 -15.18 2.80
C LEU A 316 -5.36 -13.81 2.21
N LEU A 317 -5.42 -13.67 0.88
CA LEU A 317 -5.15 -12.41 0.17
C LEU A 317 -6.06 -11.25 0.60
N SER A 318 -7.32 -11.51 0.99
CA SER A 318 -8.21 -10.48 1.55
C SER A 318 -8.11 -10.36 3.06
N LYS A 319 -7.67 -11.40 3.79
CA LYS A 319 -7.25 -11.23 5.19
C LYS A 319 -6.03 -10.31 5.31
N MET A 320 -5.22 -10.21 4.26
CA MET A 320 -4.16 -9.24 4.09
C MET A 320 -4.63 -7.81 3.72
N ARG A 321 -5.93 -7.45 3.82
CA ARG A 321 -6.47 -6.10 3.51
C ARG A 321 -5.70 -4.97 4.20
N MET A 322 -4.80 -4.35 3.40
CA MET A 322 -3.65 -3.52 3.80
C MET A 322 -3.93 -2.07 4.20
#